data_AF-A0A380AVS0-F1
#
_entry.id   AF-A0A380AVS0-F1
#
_cell.length_a   1.000
_cell.length_b   1.000
_cell.length_c   1.000
_cell.angle_alpha   90.00
_cell.angle_beta   90.00
_cell.angle_gamma   90.00
#
_symmetry.space_group_name_H-M   'P 1'
#
loop_
_entity.id
_entity.type
_entity.pdbx_description
1 polymer ?
#
loop_
_entity_poly.entity_id
_entity_poly.type
_entity_poly.pdbx_seq_one_letter_code
_entity_poly.pdbx_strand_id
1 'polypeptide(L)'
;MGPLPENLQPGFQFKKALLDLGSYGSFKVNMELVVINEDHELDDDDNMVHFSRLSCRFMKLGLAMERKIQSAVFAFELDFNKKKKR
;
A
#
# COMPACT_ATOMS: atom_id res chain seq x y z
N MET A 1 16.65 0.71 -7.75
CA MET A 1 16.01 1.11 -6.47
C MET A 1 17.12 1.56 -5.52
N GLY A 2 17.03 2.76 -4.96
CA GLY A 2 18.02 3.26 -4.00
C GLY A 2 17.82 2.64 -2.61
N PRO A 3 18.82 2.71 -1.72
CA PRO A 3 18.69 2.22 -0.34
C PRO A 3 17.57 2.96 0.39
N LEU A 4 16.92 2.28 1.33
CA LEU A 4 15.94 2.95 2.20
C LEU A 4 16.63 4.07 2.98
N PRO A 5 15.97 5.23 3.14
CA PRO A 5 16.46 6.28 4.02
C PRO A 5 16.71 5.74 5.43
N GLU A 6 17.85 6.08 6.05
CA GLU A 6 18.23 5.56 7.38
C GLU A 6 17.19 5.89 8.48
N ASN A 7 16.43 6.97 8.29
CA ASN A 7 15.39 7.42 9.21
C ASN A 7 14.07 6.65 9.04
N LEU A 8 13.95 5.78 8.04
CA LEU A 8 12.77 4.97 7.81
C LEU A 8 12.87 3.67 8.61
N GLN A 9 12.31 3.68 9.82
CA GLN A 9 12.29 2.55 10.75
C GLN A 9 10.87 2.26 11.26
N PRO A 10 10.57 1.04 11.74
CA PRO A 10 9.32 0.76 12.44
C PRO A 10 8.98 1.83 13.49
N GLY A 11 7.72 2.26 13.51
CA GLY A 11 7.23 3.39 14.29
C GLY A 11 7.25 4.74 13.55
N PHE A 12 7.88 4.82 12.37
CA PHE A 12 7.85 6.02 11.55
C PHE A 12 6.42 6.40 11.14
N GLN A 13 6.04 7.66 11.32
CA GLN A 13 4.69 8.14 11.03
C GLN A 13 4.65 8.97 9.75
N PHE A 14 3.93 8.45 8.76
CA PHE A 14 3.56 9.20 7.58
C PHE A 14 2.33 10.07 7.88
N LYS A 15 2.49 11.40 7.83
CA LYS A 15 1.40 12.36 8.07
C LYS A 15 0.81 12.82 6.74
N LYS A 16 -0.52 12.76 6.62
CA LYS A 16 -1.27 13.16 5.42
C LYS A 16 -0.72 12.53 4.12
N ALA A 17 -0.26 11.28 4.21
CA ALA A 17 0.21 10.52 3.08
C ALA A 17 -0.90 10.38 2.03
N LEU A 18 -0.54 10.54 0.76
CA LEU A 18 -1.45 10.34 -0.34
C LEU A 18 -1.49 8.85 -0.69
N LEU A 19 -2.61 8.21 -0.41
CA LEU A 19 -2.93 6.87 -0.88
C LEU A 19 -3.72 7.01 -2.17
N ASP A 20 -3.06 6.85 -3.31
CA ASP A 20 -3.69 6.87 -4.63
C ASP A 20 -4.01 5.44 -5.08
N LEU A 21 -5.30 5.14 -5.23
CA LEU A 21 -5.80 3.85 -5.71
C LEU A 21 -6.30 3.97 -7.17
N GLY A 22 -5.86 4.99 -7.91
CA GLY A 22 -6.27 5.22 -9.30
C GLY A 22 -7.77 5.48 -9.42
N SER A 23 -8.45 4.69 -10.26
CA SER A 23 -9.89 4.84 -10.51
C SER A 23 -10.76 4.56 -9.27
N TYR A 24 -10.22 3.89 -8.24
CA TYR A 24 -10.94 3.58 -7.00
C TYR A 24 -10.90 4.73 -5.98
N GLY A 25 -10.09 5.76 -6.24
CA GLY A 25 -10.05 7.00 -5.46
C GLY A 25 -8.69 7.31 -4.86
N SER A 26 -8.58 8.50 -4.27
CA SER A 26 -7.36 8.99 -3.63
C SER A 26 -7.66 9.57 -2.25
N PHE A 27 -6.85 9.22 -1.25
CA PHE A 27 -7.11 9.49 0.16
C PHE A 27 -5.89 10.10 0.84
N LYS A 28 -6.09 11.14 1.64
CA LYS A 28 -5.06 11.65 2.55
C LYS A 28 -5.22 10.99 3.91
N VAL A 29 -4.26 10.15 4.28
CA VAL A 29 -4.32 9.29 5.46
C VAL A 29 -3.06 9.46 6.31
N ASN A 30 -3.19 9.24 7.61
CA ASN A 30 -2.02 9.07 8.47
C ASN A 30 -1.72 7.58 8.57
N MET A 31 -0.46 7.21 8.47
CA MET A 31 -0.01 5.82 8.57
C MET A 31 1.20 5.71 9.47
N GLU A 32 1.38 4.56 10.07
CA GLU A 32 2.58 4.21 10.81
C GLU A 32 3.21 2.98 10.19
N LEU A 33 4.52 3.03 9.97
CA LEU A 33 5.31 1.89 9.52
C LEU A 33 5.41 0.87 10.65
N VAL A 34 5.00 -0.37 10.38
CA VAL A 34 4.97 -1.46 11.35
C VAL A 34 6.19 -2.35 11.18
N VAL A 35 6.50 -2.73 9.94
CA VAL A 35 7.61 -3.63 9.60
C VAL A 35 8.21 -3.25 8.24
N ILE A 36 9.52 -3.43 8.11
CA ILE A 36 10.26 -3.38 6.84
C ILE A 36 10.85 -4.77 6.63
N ASN A 37 10.53 -5.40 5.50
CA ASN A 37 11.13 -6.65 5.07
C ASN A 37 11.90 -6.45 3.78
N GLU A 38 12.92 -7.25 3.53
CA GLU A 38 13.58 -7.36 2.23
C GLU A 38 12.99 -8.59 1.51
N ASP A 39 12.46 -8.36 0.32
CA ASP A 39 11.89 -9.38 -0.56
C ASP A 39 12.64 -9.37 -1.90
N HIS A 40 12.48 -10.43 -2.68
CA HIS A 40 13.04 -10.53 -4.02
C HIS A 40 12.09 -11.29 -4.95
N GLU A 41 12.06 -10.89 -6.20
CA GLU A 41 11.29 -11.54 -7.27
C GLU A 41 12.16 -11.65 -8.53
N LEU A 42 11.84 -12.59 -9.42
CA LEU A 42 12.45 -12.64 -10.74
C LEU A 42 11.67 -11.72 -11.68
N ASP A 43 12.37 -10.92 -12.49
CA ASP A 43 11.74 -10.18 -13.58
C ASP A 43 11.49 -11.06 -14.82
N ASP A 44 10.93 -10.46 -15.87
CA ASP A 44 10.60 -11.15 -17.13
C ASP A 44 11.84 -11.70 -17.87
N ASP A 45 13.04 -11.21 -17.52
CA ASP A 45 14.34 -11.59 -18.10
C ASP A 45 15.12 -12.54 -17.16
N ASP A 46 14.45 -13.17 -16.17
CA ASP A 46 15.02 -14.07 -15.16
C ASP A 46 16.08 -13.41 -14.24
N ASN A 47 16.13 -12.09 -14.14
CA ASN A 47 17.01 -11.40 -13.21
C ASN A 47 16.36 -11.25 -11.83
N MET A 48 17.14 -11.47 -10.78
CA MET A 48 16.69 -11.28 -9.40
C MET A 48 16.59 -9.78 -9.07
N VAL A 49 15.38 -9.32 -8.79
CA VAL A 49 15.07 -7.95 -8.39
C VAL A 49 14.79 -7.91 -6.89
N HIS A 50 15.62 -7.19 -6.15
CA HIS A 50 15.43 -6.94 -4.73
C HIS A 50 14.56 -5.71 -4.48
N PHE A 51 13.63 -5.81 -3.53
CA PHE A 51 12.82 -4.68 -3.08
C PHE A 51 12.52 -4.76 -1.59
N SER A 52 12.25 -3.60 -0.98
CA SER A 52 11.82 -3.56 0.41
C SER A 52 10.30 -3.46 0.49
N ARG A 53 9.72 -4.35 1.27
CA ARG A 53 8.29 -4.38 1.57
C ARG A 53 8.01 -3.61 2.86
N LEU A 54 7.19 -2.57 2.73
CA LEU A 54 6.74 -1.74 3.86
C LEU A 54 5.35 -2.18 4.30
N SER A 55 5.22 -2.61 5.55
CA SER A 55 3.92 -2.91 6.16
C SER A 55 3.48 -1.73 7.01
N CYS A 56 2.35 -1.12 6.68
CA CYS A 56 1.85 0.08 7.34
C CYS A 56 0.48 -0.15 7.96
N ARG A 57 0.18 0.54 9.08
CA ARG A 57 -1.17 0.62 9.65
C ARG A 57 -1.74 2.02 9.52
N PHE A 58 -3.04 2.12 9.25
CA PHE A 58 -3.74 3.40 9.29
C PHE A 58 -3.85 3.94 10.72
N MET A 59 -3.61 5.23 10.88
CA MET A 59 -3.66 5.93 12.17
C MET A 59 -4.84 6.89 12.21
N LYS A 60 -5.69 6.76 13.23
CA LYS A 60 -6.83 7.66 13.50
C LYS A 60 -7.71 7.90 12.26
N LEU A 61 -8.14 6.83 11.59
CA LEU A 61 -9.04 6.95 10.46
C LEU A 61 -10.44 7.32 10.96
N GLY A 62 -11.04 8.37 10.42
CA GLY A 62 -12.43 8.73 10.78
C GLY A 62 -13.43 7.83 10.05
N LEU A 63 -14.60 7.60 10.65
CA LEU A 63 -15.66 6.73 10.09
C LEU A 63 -16.01 7.04 8.63
N ALA A 64 -16.07 8.33 8.26
CA ALA A 64 -16.35 8.74 6.88
C ALA A 64 -15.23 8.32 5.91
N MET A 65 -13.97 8.37 6.34
CA MET A 65 -12.84 7.92 5.54
C MET A 65 -12.81 6.39 5.44
N GLU A 66 -13.08 5.69 6.54
CA GLU A 66 -13.13 4.22 6.57
C GLU A 66 -14.15 3.69 5.57
N ARG A 67 -15.35 4.26 5.56
CA ARG A 67 -16.40 3.89 4.60
C ARG A 67 -15.97 4.08 3.16
N LYS A 68 -15.28 5.18 2.84
CA LYS A 68 -14.80 5.43 1.46
C LYS A 68 -13.73 4.43 1.04
N ILE A 69 -12.78 4.12 1.93
CA ILE A 69 -11.75 3.11 1.66
C ILE A 69 -12.41 1.73 1.48
N GLN A 70 -13.36 1.37 2.35
CA GLN A 70 -14.11 0.10 2.22
C GLN A 70 -14.87 0.02 0.90
N SER A 71 -15.52 1.10 0.45
CA SER A 71 -16.15 1.14 -0.87
C SER A 71 -15.15 0.97 -2.02
N ALA A 72 -13.96 1.56 -1.91
CA ALA A 72 -12.89 1.40 -2.89
C ALA A 72 -12.38 -0.06 -2.94
N VAL A 73 -12.17 -0.67 -1.78
CA VAL A 73 -11.77 -2.09 -1.65
C VAL A 73 -12.83 -3.00 -2.29
N PHE A 74 -14.10 -2.79 -1.97
CA PHE A 74 -15.19 -3.60 -2.55
C PHE A 74 -15.27 -3.48 -4.07
N ALA A 75 -15.13 -2.28 -4.62
CA ALA A 75 -15.10 -2.07 -6.06
C ALA A 75 -13.92 -2.79 -6.72
N PHE A 76 -12.74 -2.74 -6.10
CA PHE A 76 -11.55 -3.46 -6.55
C PHE A 76 -11.76 -4.98 -6.56
N GLU A 77 -12.30 -5.53 -5.46
CA GLU A 77 -12.59 -6.97 -5.35
C GLU A 77 -13.59 -7.43 -6.40
N LEU A 78 -14.64 -6.64 -6.65
CA LEU A 78 -15.65 -6.94 -7.66
C LEU A 78 -15.04 -7.03 -9.06
N ASP A 79 -14.18 -6.07 -9.42
CA ASP A 79 -13.54 -6.03 -10.73
C ASP A 79 -12.46 -7.11 -10.89
N PHE A 80 -11.71 -7.41 -9.82
CA PHE A 80 -10.77 -8.53 -9.80
C PHE A 80 -11.50 -9.87 -10.03
N ASN A 81 -12.61 -10.09 -9.33
CA ASN A 81 -13.39 -11.33 -9.44
C ASN A 81 -14.08 -11.48 -10.81
N LYS A 82 -14.50 -10.39 -11.45
CA LYS A 82 -15.02 -10.44 -12.84
C LYS A 82 -13.94 -10.87 -13.82
N LYS A 83 -12.71 -10.36 -13.66
CA LYS A 83 -11.57 -10.72 -14.53
C LYS A 83 -11.18 -12.19 -14.36
N LYS A 84 -11.19 -12.72 -13.13
CA LYS A 84 -10.89 -14.14 -12.86
C LYS A 84 -11.91 -15.12 -13.45
N LYS A 85 -13.14 -14.68 -13.71
CA LYS A 85 -14.21 -15.50 -14.31
C LYS A 85 -14.24 -15.46 -15.85
N ARG A 86 -13.37 -14.66 -16.47
CA ARG A 86 -13.15 -14.64 -17.92
C ARG A 86 -11.94 -15.47 -18.27
#